data_AF-A0A9Q7TSY8-F1
#
_entry.id   AF-A0A9Q7TSY8-F1
#
_cell.length_a   1.000
_cell.length_b   1.000
_cell.length_c   1.000
_cell.angle_alpha   90.00
_cell.angle_beta   90.00
_cell.angle_gamma   90.00
#
_symmetry.space_group_name_H-M   'P 1'
#
loop_
_entity.id
_entity.type
_entity.pdbx_description
1 polymer ?
#
loop_
_entity_poly.entity_id
_entity_poly.type
_entity_poly.pdbx_seq_one_letter_code
_entity_poly.pdbx_strand_id
1 'polypeptide(L)'
;MGLEPMTFIMAGEGDHQAGETTKKTKGGRKGKVVQQVQIDDESTDGNKTEFNEAEEGSDSDDDNKRYDYRTLAKIVEAVPKLTLRNYYSWSTLIKATLRVVPHAIQHLEGTYNNNHPKWNRNFDNALAGVLRSTLDAEGEHNILYLLLDISKAYLTFHQTWKKIENGLTSEATRTSRRIALLTQLNEVKMFNANAQKLVQEIRVMQTETSLLGAPLVTMPYTQCHGPECSRSRRVTGSYEEAQVSES
;
A
#
# COMPACT_ATOMS: atom_id res chain seq x y z
N MET A 1 -24.84 -17.70 58.81
CA MET A 1 -24.23 -18.30 57.60
C MET A 1 -22.81 -17.77 57.54
N GLY A 2 -21.86 -18.56 58.04
CA GLY A 2 -20.44 -18.19 58.11
C GLY A 2 -19.75 -18.56 56.81
N LEU A 3 -19.05 -17.60 56.22
CA LEU A 3 -18.14 -17.81 55.11
C LEU A 3 -16.76 -18.04 55.70
N GLU A 4 -16.25 -19.27 55.57
CA GLU A 4 -14.86 -19.57 55.87
C GLU A 4 -13.94 -19.09 54.74
N PRO A 5 -12.73 -18.58 55.05
CA PRO A 5 -11.76 -18.16 54.05
C PRO A 5 -11.00 -19.36 53.48
N MET A 6 -10.88 -19.38 52.15
CA MET A 6 -10.19 -20.42 51.40
C MET A 6 -8.69 -20.14 51.36
N THR A 7 -7.92 -20.96 52.07
CA THR A 7 -6.46 -20.91 52.16
C THR A 7 -5.82 -21.43 50.86
N PHE A 8 -5.04 -20.59 50.17
CA PHE A 8 -4.21 -21.01 49.04
C PHE A 8 -2.80 -21.35 49.55
N ILE A 9 -2.43 -22.63 49.48
CA ILE A 9 -1.08 -23.11 49.81
C ILE A 9 -0.20 -22.97 48.56
N MET A 10 0.87 -22.18 48.67
CA MET A 10 1.97 -22.12 47.72
C MET A 10 2.92 -23.29 47.98
N ALA A 11 3.29 -24.06 46.95
CA ALA A 11 4.36 -25.04 47.05
C ALA A 11 5.09 -25.20 45.71
N GLY A 12 6.43 -25.12 45.77
CA GLY A 12 7.31 -25.86 44.87
C GLY A 12 8.33 -25.05 44.11
N GLU A 13 9.35 -24.53 44.80
CA GLU A 13 10.70 -24.39 44.22
C GLU A 13 11.19 -25.74 43.72
N GLY A 14 11.75 -25.75 42.51
CA GLY A 14 12.43 -26.89 41.92
C GLY A 14 13.69 -26.42 41.21
N ASP A 15 14.80 -26.41 41.94
CA ASP A 15 16.15 -26.32 41.39
C ASP A 15 16.47 -27.58 40.59
N HIS A 16 16.81 -27.42 39.30
CA HIS A 16 17.48 -28.47 38.53
C HIS A 16 18.74 -27.96 37.84
N GLN A 17 19.81 -28.69 38.17
CA GLN A 17 21.19 -28.54 37.75
C GLN A 17 21.43 -28.83 36.26
N ALA A 18 22.60 -28.33 35.85
CA ALA A 18 23.40 -28.59 34.67
C ALA A 18 23.22 -29.93 33.93
N GLY A 19 23.32 -29.85 32.60
CA GLY A 19 23.44 -31.00 31.70
C GLY A 19 23.86 -30.58 30.30
N GLU A 20 25.14 -30.22 30.15
CA GLU A 20 25.81 -29.99 28.88
C GLU A 20 25.86 -31.28 28.05
N THR A 21 25.26 -31.30 26.86
CA THR A 21 25.59 -32.28 25.82
C THR A 21 25.57 -31.65 24.43
N THR A 22 26.76 -31.33 23.94
CA THR A 22 27.03 -31.06 22.53
C THR A 22 26.74 -32.32 21.69
N LYS A 23 25.77 -32.25 20.78
CA LYS A 23 25.65 -33.19 19.66
C LYS A 23 25.74 -32.45 18.33
N LYS A 24 26.92 -32.57 17.71
CA LYS A 24 27.18 -32.35 16.28
C LYS A 24 26.22 -33.23 15.47
N THR A 25 25.39 -32.62 14.64
CA THR A 25 24.76 -33.31 13.50
C THR A 25 25.31 -32.75 12.20
N LYS A 26 26.13 -33.58 11.56
CA LYS A 26 26.69 -33.42 10.22
C LYS A 26 25.63 -33.85 9.22
N GLY A 27 24.83 -32.91 8.72
CA GLY A 27 23.79 -33.14 7.71
C GLY A 27 24.27 -32.76 6.32
N GLY A 28 24.64 -33.76 5.52
CA GLY A 28 25.13 -33.61 4.16
C GLY A 28 24.09 -33.08 3.18
N ARG A 29 24.54 -32.12 2.38
CA ARG A 29 23.93 -31.55 1.17
C ARG A 29 23.63 -32.65 0.14
N LYS A 30 22.35 -32.82 -0.24
CA LYS A 30 21.94 -33.59 -1.43
C LYS A 30 20.91 -32.80 -2.24
N GLY A 31 21.13 -32.78 -3.54
CA GLY A 31 20.63 -31.79 -4.49
C GLY A 31 19.12 -31.75 -4.69
N LYS A 32 18.65 -30.57 -5.11
CA LYS A 32 17.30 -30.37 -5.62
C LYS A 32 17.38 -30.37 -7.14
N VAL A 33 16.76 -31.39 -7.73
CA VAL A 33 16.48 -31.53 -9.15
C VAL A 33 15.58 -30.38 -9.58
N VAL A 34 16.00 -29.65 -10.62
CA VAL A 34 15.18 -28.71 -11.36
C VAL A 34 14.29 -29.53 -12.29
N GLN A 35 12.99 -29.59 -12.00
CA GLN A 35 12.00 -29.97 -13.03
C GLN A 35 11.63 -28.69 -13.77
N GLN A 36 12.25 -28.53 -14.93
CA GLN A 36 11.87 -27.58 -15.95
C GLN A 36 10.69 -28.20 -16.70
N VAL A 37 9.49 -27.66 -16.49
CA VAL A 37 8.30 -28.01 -17.27
C VAL A 37 8.52 -27.44 -18.67
N GLN A 38 8.82 -28.33 -19.62
CA GLN A 38 8.65 -28.08 -21.05
C GLN A 38 7.15 -27.96 -21.32
N ILE A 39 6.74 -26.80 -21.83
CA ILE A 39 5.45 -26.66 -22.51
C ILE A 39 5.81 -26.66 -23.98
N ASP A 40 5.39 -27.72 -24.66
CA ASP A 40 5.53 -27.89 -26.10
C ASP A 40 4.70 -26.81 -26.82
N ASP A 41 5.39 -26.06 -27.68
CA ASP A 41 4.80 -25.32 -28.79
C ASP A 41 4.23 -26.35 -29.78
N GLU A 42 2.91 -26.43 -29.90
CA GLU A 42 2.25 -27.07 -31.03
C GLU A 42 1.43 -26.04 -31.83
N SER A 43 1.85 -25.93 -33.08
CA SER A 43 1.41 -24.98 -34.09
C SER A 43 0.14 -25.43 -34.82
N THR A 44 -0.49 -24.44 -35.46
CA THR A 44 -1.24 -24.55 -36.73
C THR A 44 -2.66 -25.12 -36.64
N ASP A 45 -3.67 -24.27 -36.89
CA ASP A 45 -4.31 -24.26 -38.22
C ASP A 45 -5.20 -23.03 -38.42
N GLY A 46 -5.15 -22.49 -39.62
CA GLY A 46 -5.86 -21.28 -40.02
C GLY A 46 -7.34 -21.54 -40.23
N ASN A 47 -8.17 -20.61 -39.75
CA ASN A 47 -9.52 -20.49 -40.27
C ASN A 47 -9.71 -19.09 -40.87
N LYS A 48 -9.88 -19.07 -42.19
CA LYS A 48 -10.31 -17.91 -42.96
C LYS A 48 -11.75 -17.60 -42.55
N THR A 49 -11.93 -16.58 -41.71
CA THR A 49 -13.25 -16.01 -41.49
C THR A 49 -13.51 -14.99 -42.60
N GLU A 50 -14.42 -15.35 -43.51
CA GLU A 50 -14.99 -14.43 -44.48
C GLU A 50 -15.61 -13.24 -43.75
N PHE A 51 -15.06 -12.05 -44.02
CA PHE A 51 -15.66 -10.78 -43.62
C PHE A 51 -16.90 -10.55 -44.48
N ASN A 52 -18.06 -10.85 -43.91
CA ASN A 52 -19.30 -10.24 -44.38
C ASN A 52 -19.32 -8.80 -43.83
N GLU A 53 -19.01 -7.83 -44.70
CA GLU A 53 -19.36 -6.43 -44.52
C GLU A 53 -20.89 -6.33 -44.53
N ALA A 54 -21.51 -6.63 -43.39
CA ALA A 54 -22.81 -6.07 -43.08
C ALA A 54 -22.57 -4.63 -42.67
N GLU A 55 -22.96 -3.69 -43.53
CA GLU A 55 -23.18 -2.30 -43.14
C GLU A 55 -24.31 -2.27 -42.10
N GLU A 56 -23.97 -2.57 -40.85
CA GLU A 56 -24.76 -2.15 -39.71
C GLU A 56 -24.56 -0.64 -39.60
N GLY A 57 -25.57 0.10 -40.06
CA GLY A 57 -25.83 1.45 -39.60
C GLY A 57 -26.02 1.41 -38.08
N SER A 58 -24.92 1.35 -37.35
CA SER A 58 -24.88 1.48 -35.91
C SER A 58 -25.13 2.96 -35.64
N ASP A 59 -26.40 3.28 -35.45
CA ASP A 59 -26.86 4.42 -34.69
C ASP A 59 -26.36 4.19 -33.24
N SER A 60 -25.04 4.27 -33.05
CA SER A 60 -24.42 4.01 -31.78
C SER A 60 -24.75 5.22 -30.92
N ASP A 61 -25.85 5.12 -30.19
CA ASP A 61 -26.23 6.01 -29.11
C ASP A 61 -24.98 6.31 -28.28
N ASP A 62 -24.41 7.48 -28.52
CA ASP A 62 -23.15 7.98 -27.94
C ASP A 62 -23.35 8.42 -26.48
N ASP A 63 -24.17 7.66 -25.74
CA ASP A 63 -24.49 7.85 -24.34
C ASP A 63 -23.24 7.67 -23.45
N ASN A 64 -22.19 7.03 -23.97
CA ASN A 64 -20.93 6.83 -23.25
C ASN A 64 -20.10 8.11 -23.09
N LYS A 65 -20.32 9.17 -23.89
CA LYS A 65 -19.68 10.48 -23.65
C LYS A 65 -20.29 11.24 -22.47
N ARG A 66 -21.42 10.78 -21.93
CA ARG A 66 -22.22 11.49 -20.94
C ARG A 66 -21.68 11.39 -19.51
N TYR A 67 -20.83 10.40 -19.23
CA TYR A 67 -20.30 10.13 -17.89
C TYR A 67 -18.79 10.19 -17.86
N ASP A 68 -18.26 11.42 -17.91
CA ASP A 68 -16.86 11.68 -17.63
C ASP A 68 -16.52 11.51 -16.14
N TYR A 69 -15.23 11.53 -15.82
CA TYR A 69 -14.75 11.44 -14.44
C TYR A 69 -15.41 12.48 -13.52
N ARG A 70 -15.56 13.73 -13.99
CA ARG A 70 -16.10 14.84 -13.19
C ARG A 70 -17.56 14.61 -12.82
N THR A 71 -18.35 14.10 -13.75
CA THR A 71 -19.77 13.79 -13.53
C THR A 71 -19.91 12.63 -12.56
N LEU A 72 -19.14 11.56 -12.76
CA LEU A 72 -19.12 10.41 -11.85
C LEU A 72 -18.65 10.79 -10.44
N ALA A 73 -17.64 11.66 -10.32
CA ALA A 73 -17.13 12.15 -9.04
C ALA A 73 -18.21 12.91 -8.25
N LYS A 74 -18.98 13.77 -8.92
CA LYS A 74 -20.14 14.45 -8.30
C LYS A 74 -21.20 13.47 -7.83
N ILE A 75 -21.48 12.42 -8.62
CA ILE A 75 -22.47 11.40 -8.26
C ILE A 75 -22.07 10.67 -6.98
N VAL A 76 -20.78 10.38 -6.78
CA VAL A 76 -20.30 9.70 -5.57
C VAL A 76 -19.87 10.65 -4.44
N GLU A 77 -20.02 11.96 -4.60
CA GLU A 77 -19.53 12.96 -3.63
C GLU A 77 -20.15 12.77 -2.25
N ALA A 78 -21.42 12.37 -2.20
CA ALA A 78 -22.15 12.08 -0.96
C ALA A 78 -21.73 10.75 -0.30
N VAL A 79 -20.92 9.92 -0.96
CA VAL A 79 -20.44 8.66 -0.40
C VAL A 79 -19.33 8.97 0.62
N PRO A 80 -19.44 8.51 1.88
CA PRO A 80 -18.40 8.75 2.87
C PRO A 80 -17.10 8.07 2.42
N LYS A 81 -15.95 8.59 2.85
CA LYS A 81 -14.68 7.93 2.52
C LYS A 81 -14.61 6.52 3.10
N LEU A 82 -14.05 5.58 2.34
CA LEU A 82 -13.89 4.20 2.75
C LEU A 82 -12.79 4.11 3.81
N THR A 83 -13.16 3.51 4.93
CA THR A 83 -12.28 3.15 6.05
C THR A 83 -12.43 1.66 6.34
N LEU A 84 -11.54 1.11 7.17
CA LEU A 84 -11.67 -0.28 7.65
C LEU A 84 -13.00 -0.55 8.38
N ARG A 85 -13.62 0.47 8.98
CA ARG A 85 -14.79 0.32 9.87
C ARG A 85 -16.12 0.38 9.14
N ASN A 86 -16.19 1.06 8.00
CA ASN A 86 -17.46 1.33 7.31
C ASN A 86 -17.61 0.58 5.98
N TYR A 87 -16.77 -0.42 5.69
CA TYR A 87 -16.77 -1.14 4.41
C TYR A 87 -18.16 -1.63 3.95
N TYR A 88 -18.95 -2.28 4.83
CA TYR A 88 -20.26 -2.81 4.44
C TYR A 88 -21.27 -1.71 4.09
N SER A 89 -21.32 -0.64 4.88
CA SER A 89 -22.17 0.52 4.60
C SER A 89 -21.72 1.25 3.34
N TRP A 90 -20.40 1.46 3.19
CA TRP A 90 -19.79 2.09 2.03
C TRP A 90 -20.06 1.31 0.74
N SER A 91 -19.85 -0.01 0.75
CA SER A 91 -20.04 -0.86 -0.44
C SER A 91 -21.50 -0.91 -0.88
N THR A 92 -22.43 -0.92 0.08
CA THR A 92 -23.86 -0.82 -0.18
C THR A 92 -24.20 0.51 -0.84
N LEU A 93 -23.68 1.63 -0.32
CA LEU A 93 -23.97 2.96 -0.85
C LEU A 93 -23.33 3.19 -2.23
N ILE A 94 -22.10 2.72 -2.46
CA ILE A 94 -21.47 2.76 -3.80
C ILE A 94 -22.33 2.00 -4.82
N LYS A 95 -22.74 0.77 -4.51
CA LYS A 95 -23.60 -0.01 -5.42
C LYS A 95 -24.93 0.68 -5.69
N ALA A 96 -25.59 1.21 -4.66
CA ALA A 96 -26.84 1.94 -4.82
C ALA A 96 -26.66 3.20 -5.69
N THR A 97 -25.58 3.94 -5.46
CA THR A 97 -25.24 5.14 -6.23
C THR A 97 -24.95 4.79 -7.68
N LEU A 98 -24.15 3.76 -7.96
CA LEU A 98 -23.79 3.36 -9.32
C LEU A 98 -24.96 2.78 -10.13
N ARG A 99 -26.03 2.29 -9.48
CA ARG A 99 -27.24 1.85 -10.19
C ARG A 99 -27.92 2.97 -10.99
N VAL A 100 -27.69 4.24 -10.64
CA VAL A 100 -28.25 5.38 -11.40
C VAL A 100 -27.43 5.71 -12.66
N VAL A 101 -26.23 5.13 -12.78
CA VAL A 101 -25.35 5.30 -13.93
C VAL A 101 -25.52 4.10 -14.87
N PRO A 102 -25.96 4.30 -16.11
CA PRO A 102 -26.05 3.22 -17.11
C PRO A 102 -24.76 2.42 -17.19
N HIS A 103 -24.89 1.09 -17.27
CA HIS A 103 -23.79 0.14 -17.43
C HIS A 103 -22.76 0.03 -16.28
N ALA A 104 -22.79 0.91 -15.28
CA ALA A 104 -21.79 0.93 -14.21
C ALA A 104 -21.80 -0.35 -13.36
N ILE A 105 -22.97 -0.93 -13.10
CA ILE A 105 -23.07 -2.20 -12.36
C ILE A 105 -22.47 -3.35 -13.16
N GLN A 106 -22.66 -3.39 -14.48
CA GLN A 106 -22.07 -4.40 -15.34
C GLN A 106 -20.54 -4.31 -15.37
N HIS A 107 -19.99 -3.09 -15.40
CA HIS A 107 -18.55 -2.86 -15.22
C HIS A 107 -18.06 -3.26 -13.82
N LEU A 108 -18.82 -2.97 -12.75
CA LEU A 108 -18.47 -3.35 -11.37
C LEU A 108 -18.41 -4.88 -11.20
N GLU A 109 -19.41 -5.57 -11.73
CA GLU A 109 -19.54 -7.03 -11.65
C GLU A 109 -18.58 -7.76 -12.60
N GLY A 110 -18.00 -7.04 -13.58
CA GLY A 110 -17.09 -7.60 -14.57
C GLY A 110 -17.79 -8.37 -15.68
N THR A 111 -19.11 -8.20 -15.81
CA THR A 111 -19.89 -8.80 -16.91
C THR A 111 -19.55 -8.13 -18.25
N TYR A 112 -19.21 -6.84 -18.23
CA TYR A 112 -18.59 -6.15 -19.36
C TYR A 112 -17.07 -6.21 -19.21
N ASN A 113 -16.46 -7.18 -19.89
CA ASN A 113 -15.01 -7.28 -20.04
C ASN A 113 -14.54 -6.57 -21.32
N ASN A 114 -13.23 -6.51 -21.56
CA ASN A 114 -12.63 -5.84 -22.71
C ASN A 114 -13.06 -6.36 -24.09
N ASN A 115 -13.68 -7.54 -24.16
CA ASN A 115 -14.19 -8.12 -25.41
C ASN A 115 -15.70 -7.86 -25.61
N HIS A 116 -16.38 -7.31 -24.61
CA HIS A 116 -17.82 -7.05 -24.68
C HIS A 116 -18.10 -5.78 -25.51
N PRO A 117 -19.06 -5.78 -26.46
CA PRO A 117 -19.28 -4.64 -27.36
C PRO A 117 -19.69 -3.35 -26.64
N LYS A 118 -20.36 -3.48 -25.48
CA LYS A 118 -20.73 -2.34 -24.61
C LYS A 118 -19.64 -1.93 -23.62
N TRP A 119 -18.48 -2.58 -23.63
CA TRP A 119 -17.38 -2.19 -22.76
C TRP A 119 -16.69 -0.95 -23.30
N ASN A 120 -16.55 0.06 -22.44
CA ASN A 120 -15.87 1.29 -22.78
C ASN A 120 -14.69 1.53 -21.84
N ARG A 121 -13.47 1.56 -22.40
CA ARG A 121 -12.23 1.75 -21.64
C ARG A 121 -12.19 3.07 -20.87
N ASN A 122 -12.66 4.16 -21.47
CA ASN A 122 -12.60 5.48 -20.85
C ASN A 122 -13.57 5.55 -19.67
N PHE A 123 -14.78 5.00 -19.85
CA PHE A 123 -15.77 4.88 -18.79
C PHE A 123 -15.28 3.98 -17.64
N ASP A 124 -14.69 2.83 -17.94
CA ASP A 124 -14.10 1.92 -16.95
C ASP A 124 -12.99 2.60 -16.14
N ASN A 125 -12.08 3.31 -16.81
CA ASN A 125 -11.03 4.09 -16.16
C ASN A 125 -11.60 5.21 -15.28
N ALA A 126 -12.66 5.89 -15.73
CA ALA A 126 -13.31 6.94 -14.97
C ALA A 126 -13.96 6.37 -13.69
N LEU A 127 -14.68 5.24 -13.79
CA LEU A 127 -15.23 4.52 -12.65
C LEU A 127 -14.14 4.08 -11.67
N ALA A 128 -13.03 3.52 -12.16
CA ALA A 128 -11.90 3.12 -11.33
C ALA A 128 -11.25 4.32 -10.62
N GLY A 129 -11.07 5.44 -11.31
CA GLY A 129 -10.55 6.68 -10.74
C GLY A 129 -11.47 7.25 -9.66
N VAL A 130 -12.78 7.26 -9.91
CA VAL A 130 -13.78 7.75 -8.95
C VAL A 130 -13.82 6.83 -7.73
N LEU A 131 -13.79 5.52 -7.90
CA LEU A 131 -13.71 4.58 -6.78
C LEU A 131 -12.48 4.83 -5.91
N ARG A 132 -11.30 5.02 -6.54
CA ARG A 132 -10.05 5.38 -5.85
C ARG A 132 -10.18 6.68 -5.06
N SER A 133 -10.88 7.68 -5.60
CA SER A 133 -11.09 8.96 -4.91
C SER A 133 -11.90 8.85 -3.62
N THR A 134 -12.72 7.80 -3.48
CA THR A 134 -13.50 7.56 -2.26
C THR A 134 -12.70 6.86 -1.16
N LEU A 135 -11.46 6.45 -1.40
CA LEU A 135 -10.62 5.78 -0.41
C LEU A 135 -10.04 6.81 0.57
N ASP A 136 -10.13 6.54 1.88
CA ASP A 136 -9.51 7.40 2.89
C ASP A 136 -8.00 7.12 2.97
N ALA A 137 -7.20 8.12 2.61
CA ALA A 137 -5.75 8.09 2.67
C ALA A 137 -5.17 8.70 3.96
N GLU A 138 -5.95 9.48 4.71
CA GLU A 138 -5.42 10.35 5.77
C GLU A 138 -5.98 10.02 7.17
N GLY A 139 -7.10 9.30 7.26
CA GLY A 139 -7.74 8.98 8.54
C GLY A 139 -7.05 7.93 9.41
N GLU A 140 -7.47 7.85 10.68
CA GLU A 140 -6.99 6.88 11.70
C GLU A 140 -7.23 5.40 11.29
N HIS A 141 -8.17 5.18 10.37
CA HIS A 141 -8.48 3.86 9.80
C HIS A 141 -8.28 3.86 8.29
N ASN A 142 -7.28 4.63 7.84
CA ASN A 142 -6.91 4.71 6.44
C ASN A 142 -6.66 3.32 5.86
N ILE A 143 -6.91 3.26 4.57
CA ILE A 143 -6.69 2.07 3.75
C ILE A 143 -5.52 2.33 2.80
N LEU A 144 -4.52 3.08 3.25
CA LEU A 144 -3.37 3.52 2.45
C LEU A 144 -2.63 2.33 1.82
N TYR A 145 -2.58 1.20 2.51
CA TYR A 145 -1.98 -0.02 1.97
C TYR A 145 -2.80 -0.61 0.79
N LEU A 146 -4.14 -0.47 0.78
CA LEU A 146 -4.96 -0.86 -0.39
C LEU A 146 -4.69 0.10 -1.55
N LEU A 147 -4.57 1.40 -1.28
CA LEU A 147 -4.19 2.38 -2.29
C LEU A 147 -2.84 2.04 -2.92
N LEU A 148 -1.84 1.64 -2.12
CA LEU A 148 -0.54 1.18 -2.63
C LEU A 148 -0.66 -0.08 -3.50
N ASP A 149 -1.47 -1.06 -3.10
CA ASP A 149 -1.64 -2.30 -3.88
C ASP A 149 -2.48 -2.11 -5.15
N ILE A 150 -3.40 -1.14 -5.15
CA ILE A 150 -4.24 -0.75 -6.30
C ILE A 150 -3.49 0.16 -7.27
N SER A 151 -2.59 1.03 -6.77
CA SER A 151 -1.84 1.99 -7.60
C SER A 151 -0.67 1.35 -8.36
N LYS A 152 -0.11 0.24 -7.87
CA LYS A 152 0.98 -0.49 -8.53
C LYS A 152 0.59 -1.12 -9.87
N ALA A 153 -0.70 -1.24 -10.17
CA ALA A 153 -1.18 -1.87 -11.39
C ALA A 153 -2.23 -1.00 -12.10
N TYR A 154 -2.20 -1.05 -13.44
CA TYR A 154 -3.34 -0.61 -14.24
C TYR A 154 -4.45 -1.64 -14.10
N LEU A 155 -5.41 -1.35 -13.24
CA LEU A 155 -6.54 -2.24 -12.92
C LEU A 155 -7.81 -1.69 -13.55
N THR A 156 -8.62 -2.59 -14.10
CA THR A 156 -10.00 -2.26 -14.49
C THR A 156 -10.83 -1.91 -13.25
N PHE A 157 -12.01 -1.33 -13.47
CA PHE A 157 -12.94 -1.02 -12.38
C PHE A 157 -13.31 -2.28 -11.57
N HIS A 158 -13.68 -3.36 -12.24
CA HIS A 158 -13.96 -4.65 -11.60
C HIS A 158 -12.80 -5.16 -10.75
N GLN A 159 -11.58 -5.14 -11.31
CA GLN A 159 -10.39 -5.61 -10.60
C GLN A 159 -10.08 -4.75 -9.37
N THR A 160 -10.25 -3.43 -9.50
CA THR A 160 -10.10 -2.50 -8.38
C THR A 160 -11.12 -2.82 -7.27
N TRP A 161 -12.39 -3.01 -7.65
CA TRP A 161 -13.45 -3.41 -6.72
C TRP A 161 -13.12 -4.73 -6.00
N LYS A 162 -12.73 -5.77 -6.74
CA LYS A 162 -12.39 -7.09 -6.18
C LYS A 162 -11.17 -7.03 -5.25
N LYS A 163 -10.16 -6.23 -5.57
CA LYS A 163 -9.03 -6.01 -4.67
C LYS A 163 -9.44 -5.37 -3.35
N ILE A 164 -10.32 -4.37 -3.39
CA ILE A 164 -10.87 -3.73 -2.17
C ILE A 164 -11.67 -4.75 -1.37
N GLU A 165 -12.60 -5.45 -2.02
CA GLU A 165 -13.46 -6.46 -1.40
C GLU A 165 -12.63 -7.56 -0.72
N ASN A 166 -11.76 -8.24 -1.46
CA ASN A 166 -10.89 -9.28 -0.93
C ASN A 166 -9.98 -8.72 0.17
N GLY A 167 -9.46 -7.52 -0.05
CA GLY A 167 -8.61 -6.84 0.89
C GLY A 167 -9.31 -6.59 2.22
N LEU A 168 -10.58 -6.22 2.24
CA LEU A 168 -11.29 -5.85 3.47
C LEU A 168 -12.08 -7.00 4.11
N THR A 169 -12.48 -8.00 3.33
CA THR A 169 -13.32 -9.11 3.81
C THR A 169 -12.52 -10.36 4.19
N SER A 170 -11.34 -10.59 3.59
CA SER A 170 -10.61 -11.83 3.87
C SER A 170 -9.94 -11.80 5.24
N GLU A 171 -10.34 -12.74 6.10
CA GLU A 171 -9.78 -12.90 7.44
C GLU A 171 -8.29 -13.24 7.38
N ALA A 172 -7.88 -14.10 6.45
CA ALA A 172 -6.47 -14.42 6.21
C ALA A 172 -5.65 -13.15 5.95
N THR A 173 -6.11 -12.27 5.06
CA THR A 173 -5.39 -11.02 4.76
C THR A 173 -5.43 -10.05 5.93
N ARG A 174 -6.53 -9.99 6.71
CA ARG A 174 -6.58 -9.21 7.94
C ARG A 174 -5.57 -9.71 8.97
N THR A 175 -5.42 -11.02 9.13
CA THR A 175 -4.47 -11.65 10.05
C THR A 175 -3.03 -11.47 9.60
N SER A 176 -2.71 -11.74 8.33
CA SER A 176 -1.39 -11.49 7.75
C SER A 176 -0.97 -10.03 7.89
N ARG A 177 -1.91 -9.08 7.78
CA ARG A 177 -1.63 -7.66 8.00
C ARG A 177 -1.37 -7.30 9.45
N ARG A 178 -2.13 -7.86 10.40
CA ARG A 178 -1.83 -7.68 11.82
C ARG A 178 -0.42 -8.17 12.14
N ILE A 179 -0.02 -9.31 11.57
CA ILE A 179 1.33 -9.85 11.73
C ILE A 179 2.37 -8.90 11.12
N ALA A 180 2.18 -8.43 9.87
CA ALA A 180 3.12 -7.52 9.23
C ALA A 180 3.32 -6.20 10.01
N LEU A 181 2.23 -5.60 10.52
CA LEU A 181 2.30 -4.39 11.35
C LEU A 181 3.01 -4.66 12.68
N LEU A 182 2.75 -5.81 13.33
CA LEU A 182 3.46 -6.21 14.55
C LEU A 182 4.96 -6.41 14.28
N THR A 183 5.33 -7.00 13.15
CA THR A 183 6.73 -7.16 12.74
C THR A 183 7.40 -5.80 12.54
N GLN A 184 6.80 -4.88 11.79
CA GLN A 184 7.34 -3.52 11.60
C GLN A 184 7.47 -2.77 12.93
N LEU A 185 6.47 -2.88 13.82
CA LEU A 185 6.53 -2.27 15.14
C LEU A 185 7.70 -2.83 15.97
N ASN A 186 7.94 -4.14 15.90
CA ASN A 186 9.07 -4.77 16.58
C ASN A 186 10.41 -4.32 15.99
N GLU A 187 10.52 -4.18 14.66
CA GLU A 187 11.71 -3.62 14.00
C GLU A 187 12.03 -2.19 14.45
N VAL A 188 11.02 -1.32 14.49
CA VAL A 188 11.18 0.07 14.97
C VAL A 188 11.61 0.11 16.44
N LYS A 189 11.04 -0.76 17.28
CA LYS A 189 11.46 -0.88 18.69
C LYS A 189 12.92 -1.30 18.82
N MET A 190 13.38 -2.26 18.02
CA MET A 190 14.78 -2.67 18.00
C MET A 190 15.70 -1.53 17.53
N PHE A 191 15.30 -0.81 16.49
CA PHE A 191 16.07 0.36 16.03
C PHE A 191 16.18 1.43 17.11
N ASN A 192 15.08 1.73 17.83
CA ASN A 192 15.09 2.67 18.94
C ASN A 192 16.00 2.21 20.09
N ALA A 193 15.97 0.92 20.45
CA ALA A 193 16.86 0.37 21.47
C ALA A 193 18.35 0.50 21.07
N ASN A 194 18.68 0.23 19.81
CA ASN A 194 20.03 0.40 19.28
C ASN A 194 20.47 1.88 19.30
N ALA A 195 19.58 2.80 18.93
CA ALA A 195 19.85 4.23 18.99
C ALA A 195 20.09 4.70 20.43
N GLN A 196 19.27 4.23 21.39
CA GLN A 196 19.47 4.53 22.82
C GLN A 196 20.81 3.99 23.34
N LYS A 197 21.21 2.77 22.94
CA LYS A 197 22.52 2.20 23.30
C LYS A 197 23.67 3.06 22.79
N LEU A 198 23.62 3.47 21.52
CA LEU A 198 24.63 4.33 20.92
C LEU A 198 24.74 5.69 21.65
N VAL A 199 23.60 6.30 22.01
CA VAL A 199 23.58 7.54 22.80
C VAL A 199 24.28 7.36 24.15
N GLN A 200 24.09 6.22 24.81
CA GLN A 200 24.77 5.94 26.08
C GLN A 200 26.27 5.73 25.90
N GLU A 201 26.71 4.98 24.88
CA GLU A 201 28.13 4.79 24.57
C GLU A 201 28.83 6.13 24.29
N ILE A 202 28.18 7.03 23.53
CA ILE A 202 28.69 8.39 23.30
C ILE A 202 28.83 9.17 24.61
N ARG A 203 27.85 9.11 25.51
CA ARG A 203 27.93 9.79 26.81
C ARG A 203 29.06 9.24 27.69
N VAL A 204 29.27 7.93 27.68
CA VAL A 204 30.39 7.28 28.40
C VAL A 204 31.72 7.77 27.84
N MET A 205 31.90 7.72 26.52
CA MET A 205 33.12 8.24 25.87
C MET A 205 33.36 9.73 26.17
N GLN A 206 32.31 10.55 26.17
CA GLN A 206 32.40 11.97 26.55
C GLN A 206 32.84 12.16 28.01
N THR A 207 32.37 11.30 28.91
CA THR A 207 32.74 11.35 30.33
C THR A 207 34.19 10.91 30.53
N GLU A 208 34.61 9.82 29.88
CA GLU A 208 35.98 9.30 29.92
C GLU A 208 36.98 10.30 29.32
N THR A 209 36.68 10.90 28.18
CA THR A 209 37.52 11.94 27.56
C THR A 209 37.64 13.20 28.44
N SER A 210 36.55 13.59 29.11
CA SER A 210 36.57 14.70 30.08
C SER A 210 37.48 14.40 31.29
N LEU A 211 37.47 13.16 31.79
CA LEU A 211 38.34 12.71 32.88
C LEU A 211 39.83 12.72 32.49
N LEU A 212 40.15 12.43 31.23
CA LEU A 212 41.51 12.41 30.70
C LEU A 212 42.08 13.82 30.40
N GLY A 213 41.35 14.89 30.71
CA GLY A 213 41.82 16.27 30.54
C GLY A 213 41.90 16.74 29.08
N ALA A 214 41.36 15.96 28.13
CA ALA A 214 41.21 16.35 26.74
C ALA A 214 39.77 16.85 26.54
N PRO A 215 39.50 18.17 26.62
CA PRO A 215 38.19 18.67 26.26
C PRO A 215 37.96 18.34 24.79
N LEU A 216 36.95 17.50 24.51
CA LEU A 216 36.36 17.47 23.18
C LEU A 216 35.90 18.90 22.92
N VAL A 217 36.59 19.57 21.99
CA VAL A 217 36.14 20.81 21.40
C VAL A 217 34.78 20.49 20.81
N THR A 218 33.73 20.75 21.58
CA THR A 218 32.41 21.00 21.02
C THR A 218 32.65 22.19 20.12
N MET A 219 32.84 21.93 18.82
CA MET A 219 32.74 22.97 17.81
C MET A 219 31.44 23.69 18.16
N PRO A 220 31.48 24.93 18.66
CA PRO A 220 30.27 25.60 19.05
C PRO A 220 29.43 25.57 17.80
N TYR A 221 28.26 24.91 17.87
CA TYR A 221 27.17 25.29 17.01
C TYR A 221 27.02 26.77 17.31
N THR A 222 27.57 27.61 16.44
CA THR A 222 27.36 29.05 16.45
C THR A 222 25.88 29.20 16.23
N GLN A 223 25.15 29.22 17.35
CA GLN A 223 23.79 29.67 17.39
C GLN A 223 23.90 31.16 17.06
N CYS A 224 23.75 31.47 15.77
CA CYS A 224 23.67 32.83 15.26
C CYS A 224 22.40 33.47 15.82
N HIS A 225 22.43 33.89 17.08
CA HIS A 225 21.47 34.82 17.67
C HIS A 225 21.91 36.23 17.33
N GLY A 226 21.74 36.57 16.05
CA GLY A 226 21.95 37.91 15.53
C GLY A 226 21.03 38.14 14.33
N PRO A 227 20.31 39.26 14.25
CA PRO A 227 19.33 39.54 13.20
C PRO A 227 19.92 39.70 11.77
N GLU A 228 21.20 39.43 11.56
CA GLU A 228 21.88 39.64 10.27
C GLU A 228 22.08 38.35 9.43
N CYS A 229 21.64 37.19 9.90
CA CYS A 229 21.72 35.94 9.12
C CYS A 229 20.61 35.82 8.05
N SER A 230 20.31 36.91 7.31
CA SER A 230 19.28 36.97 6.26
C SER A 230 19.81 37.39 4.88
N ARG A 231 21.13 37.52 4.69
CA ARG A 231 21.71 37.84 3.38
C ARG A 231 22.81 36.86 3.01
N SER A 232 22.46 35.77 2.34
CA SER A 232 23.19 35.30 1.15
C SER A 232 22.62 33.99 0.63
N ARG A 233 21.71 34.08 -0.35
CA ARG A 233 21.68 33.28 -1.58
C ARG A 233 20.44 33.67 -2.38
N ARG A 234 20.55 34.80 -3.08
CA ARG A 234 19.77 35.01 -4.30
C ARG A 234 20.70 34.59 -5.44
N VAL A 235 20.64 33.31 -5.81
CA VAL A 235 21.23 32.84 -7.07
C VAL A 235 20.27 33.32 -8.15
N THR A 236 20.54 34.50 -8.69
CA THR A 236 19.91 34.97 -9.92
C THR A 236 20.57 34.22 -11.07
N GLY A 237 19.94 33.14 -11.52
CA GLY A 237 20.22 32.56 -12.83
C GLY A 237 19.60 33.47 -13.89
N SER A 238 20.42 34.29 -14.53
CA SER A 238 20.08 34.99 -15.76
C SER A 238 20.13 33.98 -16.92
N TYR A 239 18.97 33.63 -17.46
CA TYR A 239 18.86 33.01 -18.78
C TYR A 239 19.06 34.10 -19.83
N GLU A 240 20.12 33.99 -20.63
CA GLU A 240 20.27 34.71 -21.89
C GLU A 240 19.28 34.14 -22.90
N GLU A 241 18.32 34.96 -23.34
CA GLU A 241 17.56 34.73 -24.57
C GLU A 241 18.46 35.04 -25.78
N ALA A 242 18.79 34.00 -26.54
CA ALA A 242 19.34 34.14 -27.88
C ALA A 242 18.21 34.54 -28.84
N GLN A 243 18.27 35.76 -29.38
CA GLN A 243 17.49 36.15 -30.54
C GLN A 243 18.06 35.46 -31.78
N VAL A 244 17.29 34.54 -32.36
CA VAL A 244 17.49 34.04 -33.72
C VAL A 244 16.71 34.96 -34.65
N SER A 245 17.46 35.77 -35.40
CA SER A 245 16.98 36.50 -36.57
C SER A 245 17.42 35.70 -37.79
N GLU A 246 16.48 35.14 -38.54
CA GLU A 246 16.73 34.71 -39.92
C GLU A 246 15.66 35.26 -40.85
N SER A 247 16.12 35.43 -42.09
CA SER A 247 15.65 36.36 -43.12
C SER A 247 14.58 35.77 -44.03
#